data_AF-A0A2N1V778-F1
#
_entry.id   AF-A0A2N1V778-F1
#
_cell.length_a   1.000
_cell.length_b   1.000
_cell.length_c   1.000
_cell.angle_alpha   90.00
_cell.angle_beta   90.00
_cell.angle_gamma   90.00
#
_symmetry.space_group_name_H-M   'P 1'
#
loop_
_entity.id
_entity.type
_entity.pdbx_description
1 polymer ?
#
loop_
_entity_poly.entity_id
_entity_poly.type
_entity_poly.pdbx_seq_one_letter_code
_entity_poly.pdbx_strand_id
1 'polypeptide(L)'
;MELNRQALARLPIDDDYPFFTREMFSFPEPLRVENSFESLVVHFGLSLKSAGPIVESEDWLAWRSKFEHLLRQMYWIEAVMHLKCELYGDYSCYWTPDKFAFDAPVSNWSYRMFQHGMPTRLSLEAFDDA
;
A
#
# COMPACT_ATOMS: atom_id res chain seq x y z
N MET A 1 5.13 0.76 16.34
CA MET A 1 3.67 0.57 16.12
C MET A 1 2.86 1.84 16.29
N GLU A 2 3.09 2.66 17.31
CA GLU A 2 2.36 3.94 17.47
C GLU A 2 2.52 4.89 16.28
N LEU A 3 3.72 4.93 15.67
CA LEU A 3 3.97 5.72 14.45
C LEU A 3 3.04 5.34 13.28
N ASN A 4 2.77 4.05 13.09
CA ASN A 4 1.84 3.56 12.05
C ASN A 4 0.42 4.04 12.30
N ARG A 5 -0.03 3.96 13.56
CA ARG A 5 -1.34 4.48 13.96
C ARG A 5 -1.45 5.98 13.73
N GLN A 6 -0.40 6.73 14.06
CA GLN A 6 -0.35 8.18 13.86
C GLN A 6 -0.36 8.55 12.36
N ALA A 7 0.38 7.83 11.52
CA ALA A 7 0.38 8.05 10.08
C ALA A 7 -1.03 7.82 9.48
N LEU A 8 -1.69 6.71 9.85
CA LEU A 8 -3.08 6.45 9.42
C LEU A 8 -4.07 7.48 9.96
N ALA A 9 -3.90 7.94 11.20
CA ALA A 9 -4.74 8.98 11.80
C ALA A 9 -4.56 10.36 11.15
N ARG A 10 -3.46 10.60 10.44
CA ARG A 10 -3.23 11.84 9.68
C ARG A 10 -3.82 11.79 8.27
N LEU A 11 -4.23 10.62 7.78
CA LEU A 11 -4.93 10.52 6.51
C LEU A 11 -6.20 11.37 6.53
N PRO A 12 -6.53 11.98 5.38
CA PRO A 12 -7.71 12.81 5.27
C PRO A 12 -8.99 11.97 5.49
N ILE A 13 -10.04 12.66 5.94
CA ILE A 13 -11.39 12.10 6.02
C ILE A 13 -12.06 12.16 4.64
N ASP A 14 -11.82 13.25 3.91
CA ASP A 14 -12.33 13.51 2.57
C ASP A 14 -11.16 13.84 1.63
N ASP A 15 -11.19 13.32 0.41
CA ASP A 15 -10.10 13.42 -0.56
C ASP A 15 -10.67 13.48 -1.98
N ASP A 16 -9.91 14.05 -2.91
CA ASP A 16 -10.29 14.03 -4.31
C ASP A 16 -9.94 12.69 -4.96
N TYR A 17 -10.71 12.33 -5.99
CA TYR A 17 -10.47 11.10 -6.74
C TYR A 17 -9.08 11.12 -7.43
N PRO A 18 -8.28 10.04 -7.37
CA PRO A 18 -8.56 8.77 -6.71
C PRO A 18 -8.47 8.89 -5.18
N PHE A 19 -9.54 8.44 -4.52
CA PHE A 19 -9.70 8.59 -3.08
C PHE A 19 -8.58 7.85 -2.32
N PHE A 20 -8.04 8.49 -1.29
CA PHE A 20 -7.10 7.89 -0.36
C PHE A 20 -7.36 8.40 1.06
N THR A 21 -8.37 7.83 1.70
CA THR A 21 -8.86 8.29 3.00
C THR A 21 -8.58 7.29 4.10
N ARG A 22 -8.67 7.77 5.34
CA ARG A 22 -8.49 6.94 6.53
C ARG A 22 -9.41 5.72 6.58
N GLU A 23 -10.64 5.87 6.07
CA GLU A 23 -11.68 4.84 6.10
C GLU A 23 -11.36 3.63 5.21
N MET A 24 -10.39 3.75 4.30
CA MET A 24 -9.90 2.62 3.52
C MET A 24 -9.13 1.60 4.35
N PHE A 25 -8.68 1.98 5.56
CA PHE A 25 -7.79 1.18 6.40
C PHE A 25 -8.50 0.71 7.68
N SER A 26 -8.18 -0.51 8.10
CA SER A 26 -8.53 -1.06 9.40
C SER A 26 -7.27 -1.45 10.15
N PHE A 27 -7.05 -0.83 11.30
CA PHE A 27 -5.92 -1.09 12.17
C PHE A 27 -6.35 -1.97 13.34
N PRO A 28 -5.67 -3.10 13.61
CA PRO A 28 -6.02 -3.96 14.73
C PRO A 28 -5.76 -3.25 16.06
N GLU A 29 -6.77 -3.23 16.92
CA GLU A 29 -6.58 -2.81 18.31
C GLU A 29 -5.60 -3.77 19.01
N PRO A 30 -4.65 -3.27 19.81
CA PRO A 30 -3.70 -4.12 20.51
C PRO A 30 -4.48 -5.04 21.44
N LEU A 31 -4.46 -6.34 21.15
CA LEU A 31 -4.97 -7.36 22.05
C LEU A 31 -4.22 -7.22 23.37
N ARG A 32 -4.95 -6.97 24.46
CA ARG A 32 -4.44 -6.91 25.84
C ARG A 32 -4.08 -8.32 26.35
N VAL A 33 -3.34 -9.07 25.55
CA VAL A 33 -2.88 -10.42 25.87
C VAL A 33 -1.36 -10.33 25.99
N GLU A 34 -0.83 -10.75 27.13
CA GLU A 34 0.61 -10.92 27.32
C GLU A 34 1.14 -11.84 26.20
N ASN A 35 2.21 -11.42 25.51
CA ASN A 35 2.73 -11.98 24.25
C ASN A 35 1.94 -11.58 22.98
N SER A 36 1.49 -10.33 22.88
CA SER A 36 0.88 -9.78 21.67
C SER A 36 1.79 -9.95 20.45
N PHE A 37 1.18 -10.28 19.30
CA PHE A 37 1.79 -10.54 17.99
C PHE A 37 3.03 -9.70 17.67
N GLU A 38 4.10 -10.36 17.22
CA GLU A 38 5.35 -9.70 16.78
C GLU A 38 5.11 -8.77 15.57
N SER A 39 4.08 -9.04 14.76
CA SER A 39 3.73 -8.26 13.57
C SER A 39 2.24 -7.92 13.55
N LEU A 40 1.90 -6.63 13.43
CA LEU A 40 0.52 -6.18 13.19
C LEU A 40 0.23 -6.16 11.70
N VAL A 41 -0.95 -6.69 11.32
CA VAL A 41 -1.46 -6.62 9.95
C VAL A 41 -2.46 -5.47 9.86
N VAL A 42 -2.19 -4.51 8.98
CA VAL A 42 -3.14 -3.45 8.63
C VAL A 42 -3.89 -3.90 7.38
N HIS A 43 -5.22 -3.99 7.48
CA HIS A 43 -6.05 -4.31 6.32
C HIS A 43 -6.45 -3.02 5.60
N PHE A 44 -6.55 -3.07 4.28
CA PHE A 44 -7.11 -1.97 3.50
C PHE A 44 -7.85 -2.45 2.26
N GLY A 45 -8.72 -1.60 1.72
CA GLY A 45 -9.48 -1.91 0.52
C GLY A 45 -10.11 -0.67 -0.11
N LEU A 46 -10.34 -0.74 -1.41
CA LEU A 46 -10.98 0.31 -2.17
C LEU A 46 -11.64 -0.23 -3.44
N SER A 47 -12.47 0.60 -4.06
CA SER A 47 -13.00 0.39 -5.41
C SER A 47 -12.50 1.51 -6.31
N LEU A 48 -11.70 1.15 -7.31
CA LEU A 48 -11.22 2.08 -8.32
C LEU A 48 -12.17 2.09 -9.52
N LYS A 49 -12.43 3.26 -10.08
CA LYS A 49 -13.10 3.36 -11.37
C LYS A 49 -12.03 3.15 -12.44
N SER A 50 -12.37 2.48 -13.53
CA SER A 50 -11.48 2.42 -14.68
C SER A 50 -12.25 2.42 -15.98
N ALA A 51 -11.81 3.26 -16.92
CA ALA A 51 -12.26 3.25 -18.30
C ALA A 51 -11.30 2.46 -19.22
N GLY A 52 -10.24 1.84 -18.66
CA GLY A 52 -9.20 1.14 -19.42
C GLY A 52 -8.37 0.18 -18.55
N PRO A 53 -7.19 -0.26 -19.03
CA PRO A 53 -6.28 -1.05 -18.22
C PRO A 53 -5.89 -0.27 -16.95
N ILE A 54 -6.36 -0.73 -15.78
CA ILE A 54 -6.15 -0.03 -14.50
C ILE A 54 -4.67 0.29 -14.30
N VAL A 55 -3.79 -0.62 -14.67
CA VAL A 55 -2.37 -0.56 -14.32
C VAL A 55 -1.59 0.55 -15.04
N GLU A 56 -2.13 1.10 -16.13
CA GLU A 56 -1.51 2.19 -16.90
C GLU A 56 -2.31 3.49 -16.80
N SER A 57 -3.40 3.52 -16.02
CA SER A 57 -4.23 4.71 -15.91
C SER A 57 -3.57 5.78 -15.04
N GLU A 58 -3.81 7.05 -15.37
CA GLU A 58 -3.37 8.18 -14.55
C GLU A 58 -3.92 8.08 -13.12
N ASP A 59 -5.17 7.60 -12.97
CA ASP A 59 -5.80 7.36 -11.67
C ASP A 59 -5.03 6.34 -10.83
N TRP A 60 -4.57 5.25 -11.44
CA TRP A 60 -3.79 4.24 -10.73
C TRP A 60 -2.44 4.80 -10.28
N LEU A 61 -1.74 5.51 -11.16
CA LEU A 61 -0.46 6.14 -10.83
C LEU A 61 -0.62 7.18 -9.70
N ALA A 62 -1.69 7.99 -9.76
CA ALA A 62 -2.00 8.97 -8.72
C ALA A 62 -2.35 8.30 -7.38
N TRP A 63 -3.18 7.26 -7.40
CA TRP A 63 -3.52 6.50 -6.19
C TRP A 63 -2.28 5.83 -5.58
N ARG A 64 -1.48 5.17 -6.42
CA ARG A 64 -0.23 4.50 -6.01
C ARG A 64 0.74 5.50 -5.38
N SER A 65 0.86 6.70 -5.96
CA SER A 65 1.69 7.76 -5.38
C SER A 65 1.26 8.14 -3.96
N LYS A 66 -0.05 8.32 -3.71
CA LYS A 66 -0.59 8.57 -2.36
C LYS A 66 -0.29 7.42 -1.40
N PHE A 67 -0.45 6.16 -1.87
CA PHE A 67 -0.14 4.97 -1.08
C PHE A 67 1.34 4.86 -0.73
N GLU A 68 2.24 5.06 -1.69
CA GLU A 68 3.69 5.04 -1.49
C GLU A 68 4.16 6.19 -0.59
N HIS A 69 3.48 7.33 -0.60
CA HIS A 69 3.72 8.40 0.39
C HIS A 69 3.40 7.94 1.81
N LEU A 70 2.28 7.24 2.02
CA LEU A 70 1.93 6.65 3.32
C LEU A 70 2.97 5.60 3.76
N LEU A 71 3.43 4.73 2.85
CA LEU A 71 4.41 3.69 3.17
C LEU A 71 5.69 4.26 3.77
N ARG A 72 6.17 5.40 3.24
CA ARG A 72 7.36 6.12 3.74
C ARG A 72 7.18 6.69 5.16
N GLN A 73 5.95 6.90 5.61
CA GLN A 73 5.64 7.44 6.93
C GLN A 73 5.47 6.36 7.99
N MET A 74 5.70 5.09 7.66
CA MET A 74 5.32 3.94 8.47
C MET A 74 6.40 2.85 8.50
N TYR A 75 6.28 1.97 9.49
CA TYR A 75 7.07 0.75 9.63
C TYR A 75 6.36 -0.41 8.93
N TRP A 76 7.04 -1.11 8.03
CA TRP A 76 6.47 -2.24 7.31
C TRP A 76 7.50 -3.33 7.08
N ILE A 77 7.02 -4.57 7.06
CA ILE A 77 7.79 -5.72 6.56
C ILE A 77 7.57 -5.84 5.06
N GLU A 78 6.30 -5.72 4.64
CA GLU A 78 5.84 -5.72 3.26
C GLU A 78 4.44 -5.13 3.21
N ALA A 79 4.00 -4.71 2.02
CA ALA A 79 2.60 -4.48 1.73
C ALA A 79 2.21 -5.26 0.47
N VAL A 80 1.05 -5.91 0.51
CA VAL A 80 0.51 -6.70 -0.60
C VAL A 80 -0.90 -6.22 -0.91
N MET A 81 -1.18 -5.97 -2.18
CA MET A 81 -2.52 -5.65 -2.65
C MET A 81 -2.92 -6.57 -3.80
N HIS A 82 -4.17 -7.04 -3.77
CA HIS A 82 -4.78 -7.77 -4.87
C HIS A 82 -5.83 -6.89 -5.55
N LEU A 83 -5.62 -6.64 -6.84
CA LEU A 83 -6.56 -5.91 -7.69
C LEU A 83 -7.34 -6.91 -8.53
N LYS A 84 -8.67 -6.84 -8.43
CA LYS A 84 -9.57 -7.60 -9.31
C LYS A 84 -10.14 -6.66 -10.36
N CYS A 85 -9.86 -6.95 -11.63
CA CYS A 85 -10.37 -6.17 -12.73
C CYS A 85 -11.24 -7.05 -13.61
N GLU A 86 -12.51 -6.68 -13.78
CA GLU A 86 -13.48 -7.47 -14.54
C GLU A 86 -13.03 -7.77 -15.98
N LEU A 87 -12.43 -6.78 -16.65
CA LEU A 87 -12.06 -6.87 -18.07
C LEU A 87 -10.57 -7.10 -18.34
N TYR A 88 -9.72 -6.90 -17.33
CA TYR A 88 -8.26 -6.90 -17.50
C TYR A 88 -7.54 -7.95 -16.64
N GLY A 89 -8.30 -8.80 -15.95
CA GLY A 89 -7.76 -9.85 -15.11
C GLY A 89 -7.29 -9.37 -13.74
N ASP A 90 -6.71 -10.29 -13.00
CA ASP A 90 -6.31 -10.07 -11.62
C ASP A 90 -4.82 -9.76 -11.52
N TYR A 91 -4.51 -8.81 -10.66
CA TYR A 91 -3.14 -8.38 -10.39
C TYR A 91 -2.79 -8.52 -8.92
N SER A 92 -1.53 -8.83 -8.64
CA SER A 92 -0.93 -8.80 -7.31
C SER A 92 0.20 -7.79 -7.29
N CYS A 93 0.09 -6.81 -6.41
CA CYS A 93 1.07 -5.75 -6.21
C CYS A 93 1.81 -5.98 -4.90
N TYR A 94 3.13 -5.83 -4.93
CA TYR A 94 4.01 -6.03 -3.79
C TYR A 94 4.88 -4.78 -3.61
N TRP A 95 4.86 -4.23 -2.41
CA TRP A 95 5.83 -3.23 -1.95
C TRP A 95 6.70 -3.91 -0.90
N THR A 96 8.00 -3.93 -1.13
CA THR A 96 8.97 -4.48 -0.19
C THR A 96 10.06 -3.45 0.11
N PRO A 97 10.38 -3.18 1.39
CA PRO A 97 11.50 -2.33 1.75
C PRO A 97 12.81 -2.99 1.31
N ASP A 98 13.74 -2.21 0.76
CA ASP A 98 15.05 -2.74 0.32
C ASP A 98 15.91 -3.20 1.50
N LYS A 99 15.74 -2.54 2.66
CA LYS A 99 16.33 -2.92 3.93
C LYS A 99 15.27 -2.87 5.01
N PHE A 100 15.21 -3.94 5.78
CA PHE A 100 14.36 -3.99 6.95
C PHE A 100 14.92 -3.12 8.08
N ALA A 101 14.08 -2.26 8.67
CA ALA A 101 14.43 -1.45 9.84
C ALA A 101 13.33 -1.61 10.91
N PHE A 102 13.74 -1.91 12.15
CA PHE A 102 12.81 -2.13 13.27
C PHE A 102 12.37 -0.81 13.94
N ASP A 103 13.13 0.28 13.75
CA ASP A 103 13.03 1.50 14.56
C ASP A 103 13.04 2.81 13.75
N ALA A 104 13.36 2.78 12.44
CA ALA A 104 13.13 3.90 11.52
C ALA A 104 12.15 3.57 10.36
N PRO A 105 11.32 4.52 9.88
CA PRO A 105 10.61 4.37 8.62
C PRO A 105 11.60 4.06 7.49
N VAL A 106 11.19 3.20 6.56
CA VAL A 106 12.07 2.83 5.44
C VAL A 106 11.85 3.81 4.29
N SER A 107 12.95 4.41 3.81
CA SER A 107 12.95 5.33 2.66
C SER A 107 12.89 4.61 1.32
N ASN A 108 13.56 3.46 1.22
CA ASN A 108 13.77 2.77 -0.05
C ASN A 108 12.86 1.56 -0.18
N TRP A 109 12.08 1.54 -1.25
CA TRP A 109 11.06 0.54 -1.51
C TRP A 109 11.12 0.08 -2.96
N SER A 110 10.91 -1.21 -3.13
CA SER A 110 10.74 -1.86 -4.43
C SER A 110 9.27 -2.20 -4.67
N TYR A 111 8.74 -1.76 -5.81
CA TYR A 111 7.40 -2.14 -6.29
C TYR A 111 7.48 -3.24 -7.35
N ARG A 112 6.67 -4.30 -7.18
CA ARG A 112 6.52 -5.40 -8.15
C ARG A 112 5.05 -5.68 -8.42
N MET A 113 4.69 -5.92 -9.68
CA MET A 113 3.31 -6.18 -10.07
C MET A 113 3.20 -7.39 -10.98
N PHE A 114 2.37 -8.35 -10.58
CA PHE A 114 2.17 -9.60 -11.31
C PHE A 114 0.75 -9.67 -11.85
N GLN A 115 0.59 -10.12 -13.08
CA GLN A 115 -0.70 -10.50 -13.67
C GLN A 115 -0.69 -12.01 -13.92
N HIS A 116 -1.63 -12.74 -13.32
CA HIS A 116 -1.67 -14.22 -13.39
C HIS A 116 -0.34 -14.91 -13.04
N GLY A 117 0.41 -14.34 -12.08
CA GLY A 117 1.71 -14.87 -11.64
C GLY A 117 2.91 -14.50 -12.53
N MET A 118 2.69 -13.79 -13.64
CA MET A 118 3.74 -13.29 -14.52
C MET A 118 4.06 -11.83 -14.20
N PRO A 119 5.35 -11.43 -14.12
CA PRO A 119 5.71 -10.03 -13.90
C PRO A 119 5.23 -9.17 -15.08
N THR A 120 4.60 -8.05 -14.76
CA THR A 120 4.23 -7.01 -15.73
C THR A 120 5.45 -6.15 -16.09
N ARG A 121 5.36 -5.35 -17.16
CA ARG A 121 6.42 -4.39 -17.53
C ARG A 121 6.70 -3.34 -16.42
N LEU A 122 5.74 -3.12 -15.53
CA LEU A 122 5.80 -2.16 -14.41
C LEU A 122 6.41 -2.76 -13.14
N SER A 123 6.96 -3.97 -13.20
CA SER A 123 7.36 -4.74 -12.01
C SER A 123 8.67 -4.34 -11.35
N LEU A 124 9.42 -3.38 -11.88
CA LEU A 124 10.72 -3.01 -11.32
C LEU A 124 10.86 -1.50 -11.34
N GLU A 125 10.18 -0.87 -10.39
CA GLU A 125 10.37 0.55 -10.08
C GLU A 125 10.83 0.61 -8.63
N ALA A 126 12.13 0.85 -8.43
CA ALA A 126 12.61 1.42 -7.18
C ALA A 126 12.16 2.88 -7.16
N PHE A 127 11.49 3.28 -6.09
CA PHE A 127 11.11 4.68 -5.90
C PHE A 127 11.97 5.29 -4.79
N ASP A 128 13.03 5.96 -5.20
CA ASP A 128 13.90 6.78 -4.35
C ASP A 128 13.46 8.26 -4.40
N ASP A 129 13.88 9.04 -3.40
CA ASP A 129 13.46 10.43 -3.13
C ASP A 129 13.37 11.33 -4.39
N ALA A 130 12.20 11.97 -4.53
CA ALA A 130 11.98 13.17 -5.34
C ALA A 130 11.69 14.35 -4.43
#